data_AF-A0A0N0ZYZ0-F1
#
_entry.id   AF-A0A0N0ZYZ0-F1
#
_cell.length_a   1.000
_cell.length_b   1.000
_cell.length_c   1.000
_cell.angle_alpha   90.00
_cell.angle_beta   90.00
_cell.angle_gamma   90.00
#
_symmetry.space_group_name_H-M   'P 1'
#
loop_
_entity.id
_entity.type
_entity.pdbx_description
1 polymer ?
#
loop_
_entity_poly.entity_id
_entity_poly.type
_entity_poly.pdbx_seq_one_letter_code
_entity_poly.pdbx_strand_id
1 'polypeptide(L)' 'MAHKNFKKEDFAEDQDEYKLEFRIDEIGEGMNLIVERKNRKGGYEVIQAEIKRLNDRIFICWSEPFDGRVIYDE' A
#
# COMPACT_ATOMS: atom_id res chain seq x y z
N MET A 1 5.31 12.51 8.70
CA MET A 1 5.33 11.77 7.43
C MET A 1 6.38 10.69 7.46
N ALA A 2 5.94 9.48 7.83
CA ALA A 2 6.73 8.26 7.74
C ALA A 2 6.41 7.55 6.42
N HIS A 3 7.24 6.57 6.04
CA HIS A 3 6.94 5.72 4.89
C HIS A 3 7.34 4.27 5.15
N LYS A 4 6.59 3.36 4.54
CA LYS A 4 6.86 1.92 4.58
C LYS A 4 6.96 1.39 3.16
N ASN A 5 8.11 0.81 2.84
CA ASN A 5 8.34 0.17 1.55
C ASN A 5 7.71 -1.22 1.55
N PHE A 6 7.22 -1.63 0.39
CA PHE A 6 6.71 -2.98 0.13
C PHE A 6 7.16 -3.44 -1.25
N LYS A 7 7.12 -4.75 -1.45
CA LYS A 7 7.41 -5.38 -2.73
C LYS A 7 6.16 -6.04 -3.29
N LYS A 8 6.21 -6.33 -4.59
CA LYS A 8 5.16 -7.11 -5.26
C LYS A 8 4.92 -8.47 -4.60
N GLU A 9 5.93 -9.08 -3.98
CA GLU A 9 5.80 -10.37 -3.30
C GLU A 9 4.99 -10.30 -2.00
N ASP A 10 4.78 -9.09 -1.45
CA ASP A 10 3.98 -8.90 -0.23
C ASP A 10 2.47 -8.89 -0.52
N PHE A 11 2.06 -8.83 -1.80
CA PHE A 11 0.66 -8.89 -2.19
C PHE A 11 0.13 -10.32 -2.10
N ALA A 12 -1.03 -10.47 -1.49
CA ALA A 12 -1.84 -11.69 -1.54
C ALA A 12 -2.87 -11.57 -2.68
N GLU A 13 -3.03 -12.64 -3.46
CA GLU A 13 -4.10 -12.76 -4.45
C GLU A 13 -5.43 -13.03 -3.73
N ASP A 14 -6.46 -12.25 -4.05
CA ASP A 14 -7.82 -12.38 -3.52
C ASP A 14 -8.83 -12.31 -4.67
N GLN A 15 -9.21 -13.50 -5.16
CA GLN A 15 -10.13 -13.69 -6.29
C GLN A 15 -9.63 -13.00 -7.57
N ASP A 16 -10.06 -11.76 -7.80
CA ASP A 16 -9.75 -10.98 -9.00
C ASP A 16 -8.84 -9.77 -8.71
N GLU A 17 -8.46 -9.56 -7.44
CA GLU A 17 -7.68 -8.41 -6.99
C GLU A 17 -6.46 -8.85 -6.19
N TYR A 18 -5.42 -8.01 -6.16
CA TYR A 18 -4.28 -8.21 -5.28
C TYR A 18 -4.38 -7.27 -4.09
N LYS A 19 -4.14 -7.79 -2.88
CA LYS A 19 -4.26 -7.07 -1.62
C LYS A 19 -2.95 -7.06 -0.86
N LEU A 20 -2.55 -5.89 -0.41
CA LEU A 20 -1.43 -5.71 0.51
C LEU A 20 -1.98 -5.30 1.87
N GLU A 21 -1.70 -6.11 2.89
CA GLU A 21 -2.15 -5.90 4.27
C GLU A 21 -1.12 -5.08 5.06
N PHE A 22 -1.60 -4.08 5.78
CA PHE A 22 -0.88 -3.39 6.84
C PHE A 22 -1.74 -3.38 8.09
N ARG A 23 -1.10 -3.39 9.26
CA ARG A 23 -1.80 -3.10 10.51
C ARG A 23 -1.73 -1.63 10.87
N ILE A 24 -2.75 -1.15 11.57
CA ILE A 24 -2.84 0.24 12.04
C ILE A 24 -1.67 0.60 12.98
N ASP A 25 -1.16 -0.35 13.76
CA ASP A 25 0.03 -0.13 14.60
C ASP A 25 1.33 0.02 13.80
N GLU A 26 1.35 -0.38 12.52
CA GLU A 26 2.52 -0.25 11.64
C GLU A 26 2.54 1.06 10.87
N ILE A 27 1.37 1.56 10.46
CA ILE A 27 1.25 2.71 9.54
C ILE A 27 0.29 3.81 10.03
N GLY A 28 -0.06 3.77 11.32
CA GLY A 28 -1.06 4.65 11.94
C GLY A 28 -2.49 4.34 11.48
N GLU A 29 -3.45 5.17 11.89
CA GLU A 29 -4.84 5.08 11.40
C GLU A 29 -4.95 5.31 9.89
N GLY A 30 -3.88 5.82 9.26
CA GLY A 30 -3.79 5.96 7.82
C GLY A 30 -4.86 6.90 7.26
N MET A 31 -5.22 7.95 8.00
CA MET A 31 -6.20 8.96 7.56
C MET A 31 -5.75 9.60 6.24
N ASN A 32 -4.45 9.90 6.11
CA ASN A 32 -3.80 10.35 4.88
C ASN A 32 -2.79 9.30 4.41
N LEU A 33 -3.23 8.34 3.61
CA LEU A 33 -2.36 7.35 2.97
C LEU A 33 -2.13 7.73 1.52
N ILE A 34 -0.86 7.88 1.15
CA ILE A 34 -0.43 8.06 -0.23
C ILE A 34 0.32 6.81 -0.65
N VAL A 35 -0.10 6.22 -1.77
CA VAL A 35 0.55 5.04 -2.33
C VAL A 35 1.41 5.47 -3.50
N GLU A 36 2.68 5.05 -3.48
CA GLU A 36 3.61 5.31 -4.57
C GLU A 36 4.14 4.01 -5.16
N ARG A 37 4.06 3.88 -6.49
CA ARG A 37 4.66 2.78 -7.24
C ARG A 37 6.10 3.12 -7.59
N LYS A 38 7.00 2.15 -7.41
CA LYS A 38 8.38 2.25 -7.87
C LYS A 38 8.44 1.97 -9.37
N ASN A 39 8.98 2.92 -10.13
CA ASN A 39 9.16 2.78 -11.57
C ASN A 39 10.50 2.11 -11.93
N ARG A 40 10.66 1.74 -13.20
CA ARG A 40 11.86 1.06 -13.71
C ARG A 40 13.15 1.89 -13.60
N LYS A 41 13.04 3.21 -13.44
CA LYS A 41 14.18 4.13 -13.26
C LYS A 41 14.56 4.30 -11.78
N GLY A 42 13.88 3.61 -10.86
CA GLY A 42 14.10 3.69 -9.43
C GLY A 42 13.41 4.87 -8.74
N GLY A 43 12.62 5.67 -9.47
CA GLY A 43 11.79 6.73 -8.91
C GLY A 43 10.45 6.20 -8.41
N TYR A 44 9.69 7.07 -7.75
CA TYR A 44 8.36 6.77 -7.21
C TYR A 44 7.31 7.67 -7.87
N GLU A 45 6.16 7.10 -8.19
CA GLU A 45 5.01 7.81 -8.77
C GLU A 45 3.77 7.58 -7.91
N VAL A 46 3.05 8.67 -7.57
CA VAL A 46 1.82 8.59 -6.80
C VAL A 46 0.74 7.93 -7.66
N ILE A 47 0.09 6.90 -7.11
CA ILE A 47 -1.01 6.20 -7.74
C ILE A 47 -2.26 6.27 -6.87
N GLN A 48 -3.43 6.19 -7.49
CA GLN A 48 -4.72 6.16 -6.78
C GLN A 48 -5.13 4.73 -6.51
N ALA A 49 -4.61 4.14 -5.42
CA ALA A 49 -5.00 2.80 -4.99
C ALA A 49 -6.34 2.78 -4.24
N GLU A 50 -7.09 1.68 -4.38
CA GLU A 50 -8.25 1.45 -3.53
C GLU A 50 -7.76 1.03 -2.14
N ILE A 51 -8.23 1.72 -1.09
CA ILE A 51 -7.84 1.46 0.29
C ILE A 51 -9.07 1.00 1.06
N LYS A 52 -9.08 -0.27 1.46
CA LYS A 52 -10.11 -0.87 2.32
C LYS A 52 -9.61 -0.88 3.76
N ARG A 53 -10.46 -0.50 4.72
CA ARG A 53 -10.15 -0.54 6.15
C ARG A 53 -11.11 -1.51 6.82
N LEU A 54 -10.58 -2.43 7.61
CA LEU A 54 -11.37 -3.41 8.35
C LEU A 54 -10.72 -3.66 9.71
N ASN A 55 -11.39 -3.24 10.78
CA ASN A 55 -10.88 -3.29 12.15
C ASN A 55 -9.53 -2.57 12.29
N ASP A 56 -8.50 -3.29 12.71
CA ASP A 56 -7.12 -2.85 12.91
C ASP A 56 -6.23 -3.02 11.67
N ARG A 57 -6.85 -3.27 10.50
CA ARG A 57 -6.14 -3.57 9.24
C ARG A 57 -6.51 -2.62 8.13
N ILE A 58 -5.51 -2.31 7.32
CA ILE A 58 -5.58 -1.50 6.13
C ILE A 58 -5.14 -2.35 4.95
N PHE A 59 -5.94 -2.39 3.90
CA PHE A 59 -5.68 -3.15 2.70
C PHE A 59 -5.56 -2.20 1.52
N ILE A 60 -4.45 -2.30 0.81
CA ILE A 60 -4.27 -1.64 -0.49
C ILE A 60 -4.61 -2.66 -1.56
N CYS A 61 -5.68 -2.41 -2.30
CA CYS A 61 -6.15 -3.25 -3.39
C CYS A 61 -5.68 -2.69 -4.73
N TRP A 62 -5.18 -3.55 -5.61
CA TRP A 62 -4.75 -3.19 -6.95
C TRP A 62 -4.95 -4.33 -7.95
N SER A 63 -5.00 -3.99 -9.24
CA SER A 63 -5.18 -4.96 -10.33
C SER A 63 -3.96 -5.85 -10.57
N GLU A 64 -2.78 -5.43 -10.12
CA GLU A 64 -1.52 -6.16 -10.34
C GLU A 64 -0.50 -5.84 -9.22
N PRO A 65 0.32 -6.80 -8.76
CA PRO A 65 1.35 -6.53 -7.75
C PRO A 65 2.45 -5.60 -8.26
N PHE A 66 3.00 -4.77 -7.37
CA PHE A 66 4.09 -3.86 -7.71
C PHE A 66 4.98 -3.56 -6.50
N ASP A 67 6.22 -3.14 -6.79
CA ASP A 67 7.12 -2.61 -5.76
C ASP A 67 6.76 -1.15 -5.50
N GLY A 68 6.76 -0.72 -4.25
CA GLY A 68 6.31 0.61 -3.91
C GLY A 68 6.55 1.00 -2.47
N ARG A 69 5.91 2.09 -2.07
CA ARG A 69 5.86 2.52 -0.68
C ARG A 69 4.55 3.21 -0.36
N VAL A 70 4.18 3.12 0.91
CA VAL A 70 3.07 3.87 1.49
C VAL A 70 3.66 5.01 2.29
N ILE A 71 3.16 6.22 2.08
CA ILE A 71 3.47 7.39 2.89
C ILE A 71 2.26 7.66 3.77
N TYR A 72 2.50 7.88 5.06
CA TYR A 72 1.47 8.11 6.07
C TYR A 72 1.92 9.16 7.08
N ASP A 73 0.95 9.86 7.63
CA ASP A 73 1.17 10.66 8.84
C ASP A 73 1.10 9.74 10.06
N GLU A 74 2.02 9.96 11.00
CA GLU A 74 2.06 9.26 12.30
C GLU A 74 0.90 9.72 13.20
#